data_AF-A0A3T0W0H1-F1
#
_entry.id   AF-A0A3T0W0H1-F1
#
_cell.length_a   1.000
_cell.length_b   1.000
_cell.length_c   1.000
_cell.angle_alpha   90.00
_cell.angle_beta   90.00
_cell.angle_gamma   90.00
#
_symmetry.space_group_name_H-M   'P 1'
#
loop_
_entity.id
_entity.type
_entity.pdbx_description
1 polymer ?
#
loop_
_entity_poly.entity_id
_entity_poly.type
_entity_poly.pdbx_seq_one_letter_code
_entity_poly.pdbx_strand_id
1 'polypeptide(L)'
;MKCISIKLGLIAASLFSGAAAHAADYQYRVHHWKQGEGQVSLGSSRDRICFLSKVQGKFEGWGEAVWVKEVGATYYLGGKSNQDNVAAIATCVTNPKGNYDVQYDTWSQGQSDIYLGDRNNVCFLTGMSGKFEGWAESIGIKNYSYGTYLGGTSNQHSVEAQAGCVARSYPDLKSYTWNQGESQKILASAKTHVCYLTKISGKFKGSGEAVQVVQNGGYWILSGKSQQHSVTATATCTTKI
;
A
#
# COMPACT_ATOMS: atom_id res chain seq x y z
N MET A 1 40.65 42.10 62.89
CA MET A 1 40.72 41.06 61.84
C MET A 1 39.33 40.48 61.65
N LYS A 2 38.66 40.76 60.53
CA LYS A 2 37.32 40.22 60.21
C LYS A 2 37.49 38.99 59.33
N CYS A 3 36.97 37.86 59.78
CA CYS A 3 37.01 36.58 59.07
C CYS A 3 35.85 36.54 58.05
N ILE A 4 36.17 36.42 56.76
CA ILE A 4 35.19 36.29 55.67
C ILE A 4 34.98 34.79 55.42
N SER A 5 33.77 34.32 55.71
CA SER A 5 33.37 32.92 55.47
C SER A 5 32.76 32.80 54.08
N ILE A 6 33.45 32.11 53.16
CA ILE A 6 32.97 31.80 51.81
C ILE A 6 32.20 30.48 51.87
N LYS A 7 30.88 30.52 51.60
CA LYS A 7 30.06 29.32 51.42
C LYS A 7 30.22 28.81 49.98
N LEU A 8 30.91 27.68 49.81
CA LEU A 8 30.94 26.91 48.57
C LEU A 8 29.54 26.29 48.35
N GLY A 9 28.82 26.77 47.33
CA GLY A 9 27.58 26.14 46.88
C GLY A 9 27.90 24.91 46.02
N LEU A 10 27.50 23.73 46.49
CA LEU A 10 27.48 22.51 45.68
C LEU A 10 26.43 22.68 44.56
N ILE A 11 26.86 22.73 43.31
CA ILE A 11 25.97 22.62 42.15
C ILE A 11 25.78 21.13 41.88
N ALA A 12 24.60 20.60 42.20
CA ALA A 12 24.21 19.24 41.83
C ALA A 12 23.96 19.18 40.32
N ALA A 13 24.83 18.48 39.59
CA ALA A 13 24.63 18.18 38.18
C ALA A 13 23.48 17.16 38.04
N SER A 14 22.31 17.64 37.60
CA SER A 14 21.19 16.79 37.21
C SER A 14 21.54 16.01 35.95
N LEU A 15 21.81 14.72 36.10
CA LEU A 15 21.95 13.76 35.01
C LEU A 15 20.58 13.60 34.32
N PHE A 16 20.37 14.31 33.22
CA PHE A 16 19.26 14.02 32.31
C PHE A 16 19.56 12.68 31.63
N SER A 17 18.94 11.61 32.12
CA SER A 17 18.82 10.35 31.40
C SER A 17 17.98 10.61 30.15
N GLY A 18 18.65 10.90 29.03
CA GLY A 18 18.03 10.96 27.72
C GLY A 18 17.48 9.58 27.38
N ALA A 19 16.20 9.35 27.64
CA ALA A 19 15.49 8.23 27.07
C ALA A 19 15.62 8.37 25.54
N ALA A 20 16.40 7.49 24.93
CA ALA A 20 16.41 7.36 23.49
C ALA A 20 14.96 7.15 23.06
N ALA A 21 14.39 8.12 22.34
CA ALA A 21 13.06 8.00 21.80
C ALA A 21 13.07 6.77 20.89
N HIS A 22 12.54 5.65 21.40
CA HIS A 22 12.32 4.46 20.60
C HIS A 22 11.47 4.91 19.42
N ALA A 23 12.03 4.83 18.21
CA ALA A 23 11.29 5.12 17.00
C ALA A 23 10.03 4.25 17.04
N ALA A 24 8.86 4.88 17.15
CA ALA A 24 7.61 4.15 17.33
C ALA A 24 7.45 3.11 16.21
N ASP A 25 7.17 1.87 16.60
CA ASP A 25 6.89 0.77 15.67
C ASP A 25 5.64 1.13 14.85
N TYR A 26 5.64 0.78 13.56
CA TYR A 26 4.46 0.94 12.73
C TYR A 26 3.28 0.18 13.32
N GLN A 27 2.12 0.82 13.33
CA GLN A 27 0.87 0.23 13.77
C GLN A 27 -0.03 0.00 12.57
N TYR A 28 -0.61 -1.20 12.49
CA TYR A 28 -1.39 -1.63 11.34
C TYR A 28 -2.83 -1.95 11.72
N ARG A 29 -3.74 -1.64 10.79
CA ARG A 29 -5.15 -2.06 10.83
C ARG A 29 -5.51 -2.69 9.50
N VAL A 30 -6.14 -3.87 9.56
CA VAL A 30 -6.53 -4.64 8.39
C VAL A 30 -8.04 -4.65 8.31
N HIS A 31 -8.57 -4.35 7.13
CA HIS A 31 -10.00 -4.26 6.88
C HIS A 31 -10.36 -5.11 5.67
N HIS A 32 -11.52 -5.76 5.75
CA HIS A 32 -12.01 -6.67 4.72
C HIS A 32 -13.29 -6.11 4.13
N TRP A 33 -13.46 -6.29 2.82
CA TRP A 33 -14.72 -6.04 2.12
C TRP A 33 -14.96 -7.18 1.13
N LYS A 34 -16.22 -7.59 1.02
CA LYS A 34 -16.68 -8.50 -0.05
C LYS A 34 -17.89 -7.92 -0.77
N GLN A 35 -18.09 -8.36 -2.01
CA GLN A 35 -19.25 -8.02 -2.80
C GLN A 35 -20.55 -8.19 -2.01
N GLY A 36 -21.47 -7.23 -2.19
CA GLY A 36 -22.76 -7.17 -1.51
C GLY A 36 -22.71 -6.41 -0.19
N GLU A 37 -21.53 -6.16 0.37
CA GLU A 37 -21.36 -5.30 1.55
C GLU A 37 -21.34 -3.82 1.17
N GLY A 38 -21.82 -2.99 2.09
CA GLY A 38 -21.57 -1.54 2.05
C GLY A 38 -20.08 -1.22 2.17
N GLN A 39 -19.72 0.04 1.92
CA GLN A 39 -18.35 0.51 2.12
C GLN A 39 -17.94 0.38 3.59
N VAL A 40 -16.70 -0.06 3.83
CA VAL A 40 -16.11 -0.22 5.15
C VAL A 40 -15.28 1.01 5.49
N SER A 41 -15.64 1.72 6.56
CA SER A 41 -14.82 2.83 7.06
C SER A 41 -13.48 2.29 7.60
N LEU A 42 -12.40 2.90 7.14
CA LEU A 42 -11.03 2.59 7.53
C LEU A 42 -10.47 3.58 8.57
N GLY A 43 -11.27 4.56 8.97
CA GLY A 43 -10.90 5.63 9.91
C GLY A 43 -10.45 6.91 9.24
N SER A 44 -10.03 7.88 10.06
CA SER A 44 -9.72 9.24 9.59
C SER A 44 -8.49 9.26 8.67
N SER A 45 -8.51 10.08 7.62
CA SER A 45 -7.32 10.31 6.78
C SER A 45 -6.25 11.19 7.43
N ARG A 46 -6.54 11.76 8.61
CA ARG A 46 -5.61 12.66 9.32
C ARG A 46 -4.45 11.96 10.03
N ASP A 47 -4.54 10.65 10.24
CA ASP A 47 -3.58 9.92 11.09
C ASP A 47 -3.11 8.61 10.48
N ARG A 48 -3.48 8.32 9.23
CA ARG A 48 -3.17 7.04 8.58
C ARG A 48 -3.03 7.18 7.08
N ILE A 49 -2.35 6.20 6.50
CA ILE A 49 -2.35 5.94 5.06
C ILE A 49 -2.94 4.55 4.86
N CYS A 50 -3.92 4.42 3.98
CA CYS A 50 -4.57 3.15 3.65
C CYS A 50 -4.33 2.78 2.19
N PHE A 51 -4.03 1.51 1.93
CA PHE A 51 -3.77 0.99 0.59
C PHE A 51 -4.37 -0.40 0.39
N LEU A 52 -4.50 -0.79 -0.88
CA LEU A 52 -5.01 -2.09 -1.27
C LEU A 52 -3.92 -3.15 -1.03
N SER A 53 -4.25 -4.14 -0.21
CA SER A 53 -3.31 -5.18 0.24
C SER A 53 -3.71 -6.59 -0.22
N LYS A 54 -4.97 -6.78 -0.64
CA LYS A 54 -5.43 -7.97 -1.34
C LYS A 54 -6.48 -7.59 -2.38
N VAL A 55 -6.39 -8.23 -3.53
CA VAL A 55 -7.48 -8.29 -4.52
C VAL A 55 -7.82 -9.74 -4.77
N GLN A 56 -9.11 -10.05 -4.78
CA GLN A 56 -9.61 -11.40 -5.03
C GLN A 56 -10.88 -11.36 -5.88
N GLY A 57 -11.05 -12.38 -6.71
CA GLY A 57 -12.31 -12.74 -7.32
C GLY A 57 -12.27 -12.65 -8.83
N LYS A 58 -13.48 -12.68 -9.39
CA LYS A 58 -13.73 -12.81 -10.81
C LYS A 58 -13.91 -11.43 -11.45
N PHE A 59 -12.90 -10.95 -12.17
CA PHE A 59 -12.89 -9.65 -12.87
C PHE A 59 -13.10 -9.87 -14.39
N GLU A 60 -14.28 -10.38 -14.76
CA GLU A 60 -14.65 -10.69 -16.16
C GLU A 60 -15.56 -9.66 -16.82
N GLY A 61 -16.26 -8.85 -16.02
CA GLY A 61 -17.22 -7.88 -16.54
C GLY A 61 -16.65 -6.47 -16.61
N TRP A 62 -17.56 -5.54 -16.87
CA TRP A 62 -17.27 -4.12 -17.04
C TRP A 62 -17.43 -3.33 -15.74
N GLY A 63 -17.85 -3.99 -14.66
CA GLY A 63 -18.30 -3.33 -13.43
C GLY A 63 -17.55 -3.76 -12.17
N GLU A 64 -16.65 -4.74 -12.29
CA GLU A 64 -15.89 -5.29 -11.18
C GLU A 64 -14.78 -4.32 -10.81
N ALA A 65 -14.84 -3.85 -9.58
CA ALA A 65 -13.94 -2.86 -9.05
C ALA A 65 -13.79 -3.06 -7.55
N VAL A 66 -12.57 -2.84 -7.07
CA VAL A 66 -12.26 -2.70 -5.64
C VAL A 66 -11.39 -1.48 -5.44
N TRP A 67 -11.60 -0.77 -4.34
CA TRP A 67 -10.90 0.48 -4.07
C TRP A 67 -10.74 0.77 -2.58
N VAL A 68 -9.68 1.51 -2.27
CA VAL A 68 -9.49 2.31 -1.08
C VAL A 68 -9.56 3.76 -1.53
N LYS A 69 -10.52 4.53 -1.00
CA LYS A 69 -10.70 5.94 -1.37
C LYS A 69 -10.90 6.81 -0.15
N GLU A 70 -10.47 8.06 -0.26
CA GLU A 70 -10.77 9.09 0.71
C GLU A 70 -12.06 9.82 0.34
N VAL A 71 -12.99 9.94 1.29
CA VAL A 71 -14.23 10.71 1.13
C VAL A 71 -14.35 11.64 2.34
N GLY A 72 -14.18 12.94 2.11
CA GLY A 72 -14.02 13.91 3.20
C GLY A 72 -12.74 13.60 3.97
N ALA A 73 -12.83 13.49 5.30
CA ALA A 73 -11.68 13.20 6.17
C ALA A 73 -11.59 11.73 6.60
N THR A 74 -12.14 10.80 5.80
CA THR A 74 -12.25 9.37 6.14
C THR A 74 -11.93 8.50 4.95
N TYR A 75 -11.15 7.45 5.19
CA TYR A 75 -10.87 6.40 4.23
C TYR A 75 -11.97 5.34 4.21
N TYR A 76 -12.26 4.82 3.03
CA TYR A 76 -13.22 3.75 2.81
C TYR A 76 -12.65 2.65 1.91
N LEU A 77 -12.82 1.40 2.32
CA LEU A 77 -12.66 0.23 1.45
C LEU A 77 -14.03 -0.13 0.87
N GLY A 78 -14.08 -0.38 -0.43
CA GLY A 78 -15.28 -0.88 -1.06
C GLY A 78 -15.02 -1.46 -2.42
N GLY A 79 -16.11 -1.77 -3.11
CA GLY A 79 -16.08 -2.28 -4.45
C GLY A 79 -17.46 -2.28 -5.09
N LYS A 80 -17.49 -2.66 -6.36
CA LYS A 80 -18.69 -2.93 -7.15
C LYS A 80 -18.43 -4.22 -7.91
N SER A 81 -19.42 -5.10 -8.00
CA SER A 81 -19.30 -6.33 -8.80
C SER A 81 -20.67 -6.91 -9.07
N ASN A 82 -20.86 -7.43 -10.29
CA ASN A 82 -21.98 -8.31 -10.62
C ASN A 82 -21.54 -9.80 -10.64
N GLN A 83 -20.26 -10.09 -10.40
CA GLN A 83 -19.68 -11.44 -10.31
C GLN A 83 -19.50 -11.88 -8.85
N ASP A 84 -19.69 -13.16 -8.58
CA ASP A 84 -19.51 -13.71 -7.24
C ASP A 84 -18.05 -13.62 -6.73
N ASN A 85 -17.91 -13.42 -5.42
CA ASN A 85 -16.65 -13.53 -4.67
C ASN A 85 -15.58 -12.46 -5.00
N VAL A 86 -15.98 -11.33 -5.58
CA VAL A 86 -15.10 -10.15 -5.63
C VAL A 86 -14.92 -9.61 -4.21
N ALA A 87 -13.67 -9.50 -3.76
CA ALA A 87 -13.33 -9.10 -2.42
C ALA A 87 -11.98 -8.37 -2.39
N ALA A 88 -11.76 -7.57 -1.35
CA ALA A 88 -10.53 -6.85 -1.14
C ALA A 88 -10.16 -6.78 0.34
N ILE A 89 -8.86 -6.56 0.58
CA ILE A 89 -8.35 -6.21 1.90
C ILE A 89 -7.59 -4.90 1.79
N ALA A 90 -7.90 -3.96 2.67
CA ALA A 90 -7.11 -2.76 2.88
C ALA A 90 -6.23 -2.92 4.12
N THR A 91 -4.99 -2.43 4.03
CA THR A 91 -4.13 -2.25 5.20
C THR A 91 -3.90 -0.76 5.41
N CYS A 92 -4.11 -0.30 6.64
CA CYS A 92 -3.85 1.07 7.05
C CYS A 92 -2.67 1.12 8.01
N VAL A 93 -1.74 2.02 7.75
CA VAL A 93 -0.64 2.34 8.64
C VAL A 93 -1.05 3.57 9.43
N THR A 94 -1.28 3.42 10.73
CA THR A 94 -1.57 4.54 11.63
C THR A 94 -0.27 5.13 12.15
N ASN A 95 -0.21 6.46 12.27
CA ASN A 95 0.99 7.22 12.61
C ASN A 95 2.15 7.02 11.61
N PRO A 96 1.92 7.25 10.30
CA PRO A 96 2.99 7.21 9.31
C PRO A 96 4.07 8.27 9.63
N LYS A 97 5.29 8.03 9.15
CA LYS A 97 6.42 8.92 9.45
C LYS A 97 6.51 10.01 8.38
N GLY A 98 6.16 11.24 8.75
CA GLY A 98 6.29 12.42 7.89
C GLY A 98 4.97 12.87 7.26
N ASN A 99 5.04 13.50 6.08
CA ASN A 99 3.85 14.05 5.41
C ASN A 99 2.92 12.94 4.90
N TYR A 100 1.67 12.88 5.34
CA TYR A 100 0.71 11.87 4.89
C TYR A 100 -0.34 12.43 3.91
N ASP A 101 -0.11 13.61 3.33
CA ASP A 101 -0.89 14.12 2.20
C ASP A 101 -0.74 13.17 1.02
N VAL A 102 -1.79 12.42 0.73
CA VAL A 102 -1.83 11.45 -0.36
C VAL A 102 -2.40 12.13 -1.61
N GLN A 103 -1.61 12.20 -2.67
CA GLN A 103 -2.13 12.52 -4.00
C GLN A 103 -2.70 11.25 -4.63
N TYR A 104 -3.92 11.33 -5.16
CA TYR A 104 -4.56 10.22 -5.87
C TYR A 104 -4.67 10.51 -7.36
N ASP A 105 -4.38 9.48 -8.15
CA ASP A 105 -4.51 9.51 -9.59
C ASP A 105 -5.18 8.23 -10.08
N THR A 106 -5.87 8.32 -11.22
CA THR A 106 -6.56 7.18 -11.86
C THR A 106 -6.11 7.09 -13.30
N TRP A 107 -5.56 5.94 -13.67
CA TRP A 107 -5.23 5.60 -15.05
C TRP A 107 -6.30 4.67 -15.61
N SER A 108 -6.75 4.95 -16.82
CA SER A 108 -7.67 4.10 -17.58
C SER A 108 -7.01 3.62 -18.86
N GLN A 109 -7.38 2.42 -19.29
CA GLN A 109 -6.87 1.81 -20.51
C GLN A 109 -6.93 2.74 -21.74
N GLY A 110 -5.85 2.74 -22.52
CA GLY A 110 -5.70 3.58 -23.70
C GLY A 110 -5.10 4.94 -23.41
N GLN A 111 -4.98 5.33 -22.14
CA GLN A 111 -4.22 6.51 -21.73
C GLN A 111 -2.72 6.23 -21.68
N SER A 112 -1.93 7.26 -21.94
CA SER A 112 -0.51 7.27 -21.58
C SER A 112 -0.35 7.11 -20.06
N ASP A 113 0.82 6.61 -19.65
CA ASP A 113 1.18 6.54 -18.24
C ASP A 113 1.07 7.92 -17.57
N ILE A 114 0.50 7.97 -16.37
CA ILE A 114 0.28 9.20 -15.58
C ILE A 114 1.48 9.43 -14.68
N TYR A 115 2.06 10.63 -14.71
CA TYR A 115 3.13 11.02 -13.81
C TYR A 115 2.60 11.21 -12.39
N LEU A 116 3.12 10.41 -11.45
CA LEU A 116 2.75 10.44 -10.03
C LEU A 116 3.71 11.28 -9.17
N GLY A 117 4.71 11.91 -9.80
CA GLY A 117 5.73 12.71 -9.13
C GLY A 117 7.14 12.12 -9.23
N ASP A 118 8.05 12.67 -8.44
CA ASP A 118 9.46 12.32 -8.52
C ASP A 118 9.73 10.85 -8.09
N ARG A 119 10.98 10.41 -8.26
CA ARG A 119 11.42 9.05 -7.88
C ARG A 119 11.43 8.79 -6.38
N ASN A 120 11.21 9.83 -5.57
CA ASN A 120 11.20 9.75 -4.12
C ASN A 120 9.78 9.61 -3.56
N ASN A 121 8.75 9.63 -4.41
CA ASN A 121 7.39 9.34 -4.00
C ASN A 121 7.22 7.86 -3.65
N VAL A 122 6.57 7.62 -2.51
CA VAL A 122 6.08 6.31 -2.11
C VAL A 122 4.65 6.18 -2.65
N CYS A 123 4.52 5.45 -3.75
CA CYS A 123 3.24 5.21 -4.41
C CYS A 123 2.78 3.76 -4.23
N PHE A 124 1.48 3.57 -4.03
CA PHE A 124 0.84 2.29 -3.79
C PHE A 124 -0.49 2.19 -4.53
N LEU A 125 -0.90 0.97 -4.89
CA LEU A 125 -2.21 0.76 -5.50
C LEU A 125 -3.32 0.98 -4.45
N THR A 126 -4.31 1.77 -4.84
CA THR A 126 -5.52 2.01 -4.06
C THR A 126 -6.74 1.40 -4.72
N GLY A 127 -6.72 1.11 -6.02
CA GLY A 127 -7.87 0.52 -6.70
C GLY A 127 -7.50 -0.21 -7.99
N MET A 128 -8.40 -1.11 -8.37
CA MET A 128 -8.35 -1.91 -9.57
C MET A 128 -9.78 -2.10 -10.07
N SER A 129 -10.01 -1.87 -11.36
CA SER A 129 -11.31 -2.11 -12.00
C SER A 129 -11.17 -2.65 -13.41
N GLY A 130 -12.23 -3.30 -13.88
CA GLY A 130 -12.38 -3.70 -15.26
C GLY A 130 -12.14 -5.18 -15.53
N LYS A 131 -11.98 -5.48 -16.81
CA LYS A 131 -11.96 -6.84 -17.35
C LYS A 131 -10.53 -7.38 -17.46
N PHE A 132 -10.15 -8.28 -16.55
CA PHE A 132 -8.83 -8.95 -16.51
C PHE A 132 -8.92 -10.39 -17.05
N GLU A 133 -9.23 -10.52 -18.34
CA GLU A 133 -9.49 -11.83 -18.97
C GLU A 133 -8.38 -12.41 -19.86
N GLY A 134 -7.48 -11.56 -20.34
CA GLY A 134 -6.37 -11.95 -21.18
C GLY A 134 -5.12 -12.29 -20.38
N TRP A 135 -4.00 -12.40 -21.08
CA TRP A 135 -2.72 -12.79 -20.49
C TRP A 135 -1.79 -11.58 -20.30
N ALA A 136 -2.20 -10.41 -20.78
CA ALA A 136 -1.38 -9.20 -20.84
C ALA A 136 -1.95 -8.04 -20.02
N GLU A 137 -3.13 -8.22 -19.42
CA GLU A 137 -3.74 -7.21 -18.57
C GLU A 137 -2.85 -7.01 -17.35
N SER A 138 -2.42 -5.77 -17.19
CA SER A 138 -1.58 -5.34 -16.10
C SER A 138 -1.93 -3.92 -15.73
N ILE A 139 -1.90 -3.68 -14.43
CA ILE A 139 -1.91 -2.35 -13.85
C ILE A 139 -0.74 -2.25 -12.90
N GLY A 140 -0.15 -1.06 -12.79
CA GLY A 140 0.87 -0.86 -11.78
C GLY A 140 1.59 0.46 -11.85
N ILE A 141 2.43 0.63 -10.84
CA ILE A 141 3.32 1.75 -10.63
C ILE A 141 4.68 1.40 -11.21
N LYS A 142 5.20 2.28 -12.07
CA LYS A 142 6.48 2.14 -12.76
C LYS A 142 7.43 3.21 -12.22
N ASN A 143 8.56 2.77 -11.68
CA ASN A 143 9.62 3.66 -11.19
C ASN A 143 10.72 3.76 -12.25
N TYR A 144 10.93 4.96 -12.79
CA TYR A 144 12.02 5.29 -13.69
C TYR A 144 13.04 6.20 -12.99
N SER A 145 14.19 6.41 -13.63
CA SER A 145 15.21 7.32 -13.11
C SER A 145 14.73 8.77 -12.97
N TYR A 146 13.75 9.17 -13.78
CA TYR A 146 13.21 10.53 -13.85
C TYR A 146 11.84 10.70 -13.20
N GLY A 147 11.23 9.64 -12.65
CA GLY A 147 9.88 9.76 -12.11
C GLY A 147 9.18 8.46 -11.78
N THR A 148 8.07 8.61 -11.08
CA THR A 148 7.13 7.53 -10.74
C THR A 148 5.86 7.70 -11.57
N TYR A 149 5.33 6.61 -12.12
CA TYR A 149 4.19 6.66 -13.05
C TYR A 149 3.15 5.59 -12.75
N LEU A 150 1.86 5.89 -12.93
CA LEU A 150 0.77 4.92 -12.93
C LEU A 150 0.43 4.56 -14.36
N GLY A 151 0.31 3.26 -14.65
CA GLY A 151 -0.12 2.83 -15.96
C GLY A 151 -0.48 1.36 -16.01
N GLY A 152 -0.61 0.87 -17.22
CA GLY A 152 -0.98 -0.51 -17.46
C GLY A 152 -0.89 -0.91 -18.93
N THR A 153 -1.30 -2.14 -19.19
CA THR A 153 -1.45 -2.68 -20.55
C THR A 153 -2.70 -3.54 -20.52
N SER A 154 -3.53 -3.44 -21.54
CA SER A 154 -4.74 -4.27 -21.68
C SER A 154 -5.18 -4.29 -23.13
N ASN A 155 -5.67 -5.44 -23.58
CA ASN A 155 -6.37 -5.60 -24.86
C ASN A 155 -7.90 -5.68 -24.67
N GLN A 156 -8.39 -5.48 -23.44
CA GLN A 156 -9.82 -5.50 -23.12
C GLN A 156 -10.43 -4.11 -23.25
N HIS A 157 -11.50 -3.83 -22.52
CA HIS A 157 -12.02 -2.50 -22.32
C HIS A 157 -12.14 -2.24 -20.81
N SER A 158 -12.06 -0.97 -20.42
CA SER A 158 -12.37 -0.52 -19.05
C SER A 158 -11.42 -1.03 -17.97
N VAL A 159 -10.20 -1.47 -18.30
CA VAL A 159 -9.18 -1.74 -17.27
C VAL A 159 -8.69 -0.42 -16.70
N GLU A 160 -8.78 -0.25 -15.39
CA GLU A 160 -8.30 0.96 -14.72
C GLU A 160 -7.50 0.61 -13.45
N ALA A 161 -6.64 1.54 -13.08
CA ALA A 161 -5.81 1.50 -11.90
C ALA A 161 -5.99 2.79 -11.12
N GLN A 162 -5.98 2.70 -9.79
CA GLN A 162 -5.89 3.87 -8.92
C GLN A 162 -4.65 3.74 -8.05
N ALA A 163 -3.95 4.85 -7.85
CA ALA A 163 -2.81 4.92 -6.96
C ALA A 163 -2.94 6.10 -6.00
N GLY A 164 -2.33 5.94 -4.83
CA GLY A 164 -2.06 7.02 -3.88
C GLY A 164 -0.55 7.18 -3.73
N CYS A 165 -0.08 8.42 -3.61
CA CYS A 165 1.34 8.74 -3.48
C CYS A 165 1.61 9.71 -2.34
N VAL A 166 2.66 9.45 -1.57
CA VAL A 166 3.18 10.36 -0.54
C VAL A 166 4.63 10.74 -0.84
N ALA A 167 4.94 12.04 -0.76
CA ALA A 167 6.29 12.54 -0.99
C ALA A 167 7.22 12.14 0.16
N ARG A 168 8.35 11.49 -0.13
CA ARG A 168 9.34 11.09 0.89
C ARG A 168 10.73 11.54 0.49
N SER A 169 11.54 11.99 1.45
CA SER A 169 12.95 12.27 1.16
C SER A 169 13.75 10.97 1.19
N TYR A 170 14.21 10.54 0.01
CA TYR A 170 15.03 9.34 -0.19
C TYR A 170 14.39 8.08 0.42
N PRO A 171 13.27 7.59 -0.14
CA PRO A 171 12.69 6.32 0.29
C PRO A 171 13.65 5.19 -0.07
N ASP A 172 13.85 4.26 0.86
CA ASP A 172 14.47 2.98 0.55
C ASP A 172 13.38 2.09 -0.05
N LEU A 173 13.34 1.98 -1.38
CA LEU A 173 12.33 1.21 -2.11
C LEU A 173 12.93 -0.12 -2.56
N LYS A 174 12.32 -1.22 -2.12
CA LYS A 174 12.68 -2.56 -2.59
C LYS A 174 11.47 -3.33 -3.10
N SER A 175 11.52 -3.74 -4.36
CA SER A 175 10.42 -4.43 -5.03
C SER A 175 10.64 -5.94 -5.11
N TYR A 176 9.55 -6.68 -4.99
CA TYR A 176 9.51 -8.13 -5.05
C TYR A 176 8.34 -8.56 -5.92
N THR A 177 8.58 -9.49 -6.85
CA THR A 177 7.53 -10.05 -7.70
C THR A 177 7.28 -11.49 -7.33
N TRP A 178 6.01 -11.85 -7.16
CA TRP A 178 5.55 -13.22 -7.06
C TRP A 178 4.90 -13.61 -8.39
N ASN A 179 5.25 -14.79 -8.88
CA ASN A 179 4.65 -15.41 -10.05
C ASN A 179 3.78 -16.60 -9.62
N GLN A 180 2.68 -16.83 -10.34
CA GLN A 180 1.84 -18.00 -10.12
C GLN A 180 2.66 -19.30 -10.09
N GLY A 181 2.38 -20.15 -9.10
CA GLY A 181 3.07 -21.41 -8.88
C GLY A 181 4.29 -21.28 -7.95
N GLU A 182 4.80 -20.07 -7.71
CA GLU A 182 5.84 -19.85 -6.71
C GLU A 182 5.29 -19.98 -5.28
N SER A 183 6.14 -20.42 -4.36
CA SER A 183 5.88 -20.29 -2.92
C SER A 183 5.74 -18.81 -2.53
N GLN A 184 5.05 -18.56 -1.41
CA GLN A 184 4.97 -17.21 -0.83
C GLN A 184 6.37 -16.61 -0.59
N LYS A 185 6.51 -15.28 -0.76
CA LYS A 185 7.76 -14.55 -0.59
C LYS A 185 7.74 -13.75 0.71
N ILE A 186 8.69 -14.01 1.59
CA ILE A 186 8.97 -13.18 2.76
C ILE A 186 9.71 -11.93 2.28
N LEU A 187 9.18 -10.75 2.56
CA LEU A 187 9.67 -9.49 1.99
C LEU A 187 10.58 -8.73 2.94
N ALA A 188 10.05 -8.36 4.10
CA ALA A 188 10.71 -7.51 5.08
C ALA A 188 10.06 -7.64 6.46
N SER A 189 10.76 -7.21 7.50
CA SER A 189 10.20 -7.14 8.86
C SER A 189 9.08 -6.11 8.93
N ALA A 190 7.93 -6.50 9.48
CA ALA A 190 6.80 -5.61 9.71
C ALA A 190 7.06 -4.58 10.82
N LYS A 191 8.12 -4.72 11.62
CA LYS A 191 8.49 -3.69 12.60
C LYS A 191 9.09 -2.45 11.96
N THR A 192 9.90 -2.65 10.93
CA THR A 192 10.74 -1.60 10.35
C THR A 192 10.30 -1.19 8.95
N HIS A 193 9.48 -1.99 8.28
CA HIS A 193 9.06 -1.74 6.90
C HIS A 193 7.55 -1.75 6.76
N VAL A 194 7.06 -1.06 5.74
CA VAL A 194 5.72 -1.22 5.20
C VAL A 194 5.85 -1.74 3.78
N CYS A 195 5.04 -2.74 3.43
CA CYS A 195 4.99 -3.28 2.07
C CYS A 195 3.57 -3.19 1.53
N TYR A 196 3.46 -2.82 0.25
CA TYR A 196 2.17 -2.56 -0.43
C TYR A 196 2.23 -3.05 -1.87
N LEU A 197 1.06 -3.31 -2.47
CA LEU A 197 0.96 -3.74 -3.86
C LEU A 197 1.28 -2.56 -4.79
N THR A 198 2.13 -2.82 -5.78
CA THR A 198 2.51 -1.85 -6.81
C THR A 198 2.21 -2.35 -8.22
N LYS A 199 2.04 -3.65 -8.44
CA LYS A 199 1.62 -4.20 -9.73
C LYS A 199 0.74 -5.42 -9.54
N ILE A 200 -0.30 -5.52 -10.35
CA ILE A 200 -1.14 -6.72 -10.49
C ILE A 200 -1.25 -7.02 -11.98
N SER A 201 -1.09 -8.27 -12.36
CA SER A 201 -1.23 -8.69 -13.75
C SER A 201 -1.73 -10.11 -13.88
N GLY A 202 -2.32 -10.40 -15.03
CA GLY A 202 -2.78 -11.72 -15.42
C GLY A 202 -4.30 -11.84 -15.37
N LYS A 203 -4.74 -13.09 -15.46
CA LYS A 203 -6.13 -13.46 -15.71
C LYS A 203 -6.88 -13.75 -14.42
N PHE A 204 -7.96 -13.01 -14.14
CA PHE A 204 -8.81 -13.16 -12.95
C PHE A 204 -10.22 -13.62 -13.35
N LYS A 205 -10.35 -14.89 -13.78
CA LYS A 205 -11.61 -15.46 -14.31
C LYS A 205 -12.43 -16.28 -13.31
N GLY A 206 -11.86 -16.68 -12.19
CA GLY A 206 -12.56 -17.48 -11.19
C GLY A 206 -12.76 -16.72 -9.88
N SER A 207 -13.50 -17.35 -8.96
CA SER A 207 -13.76 -16.83 -7.62
C SER A 207 -12.58 -16.97 -6.66
N GLY A 208 -11.57 -17.76 -7.03
CA GLY A 208 -10.44 -18.14 -6.17
C GLY A 208 -9.13 -17.42 -6.48
N GLU A 209 -9.09 -16.66 -7.57
CA GLU A 209 -7.94 -15.88 -8.01
C GLU A 209 -7.70 -14.73 -7.04
N ALA A 210 -6.49 -14.66 -6.47
CA ALA A 210 -6.13 -13.64 -5.52
C ALA A 210 -4.64 -13.35 -5.58
N VAL A 211 -4.29 -12.10 -5.29
CA VAL A 211 -2.94 -11.67 -4.96
C VAL A 211 -2.99 -10.82 -3.70
N GLN A 212 -1.97 -10.93 -2.84
CA GLN A 212 -1.96 -10.23 -1.56
C GLN A 212 -0.56 -9.95 -1.04
N VAL A 213 -0.43 -8.83 -0.32
CA VAL A 213 0.69 -8.50 0.56
C VAL A 213 0.15 -8.35 1.98
N VAL A 214 0.49 -9.25 2.88
CA VAL A 214 -0.09 -9.32 4.24
C VAL A 214 0.98 -9.53 5.29
N GLN A 215 0.66 -9.21 6.54
CA GLN A 215 1.53 -9.50 7.67
C GLN A 215 1.27 -10.90 8.21
N ASN A 216 2.34 -11.66 8.44
CA ASN A 216 2.29 -12.96 9.09
C ASN A 216 3.62 -13.22 9.83
N GLY A 217 3.55 -13.63 11.09
CA GLY A 217 4.73 -13.93 11.90
C GLY A 217 5.71 -12.77 12.07
N GLY A 218 5.25 -11.51 12.02
CA GLY A 218 6.11 -10.32 12.12
C GLY A 218 6.81 -9.92 10.83
N TYR A 219 6.48 -10.56 9.70
CA TYR A 219 7.01 -10.22 8.38
C TYR A 219 5.89 -9.87 7.40
N TRP A 220 6.24 -9.07 6.40
CA TRP A 220 5.43 -8.90 5.20
C TRP A 220 5.63 -10.08 4.27
N ILE A 221 4.53 -10.60 3.73
CA ILE A 221 4.52 -11.74 2.81
C ILE A 221 3.75 -11.35 1.56
N LEU A 222 4.37 -11.54 0.38
CA LEU A 222 3.69 -11.50 -0.92
C LEU A 222 3.30 -12.92 -1.34
N SER A 223 2.05 -13.11 -1.70
CA SER A 223 1.54 -14.41 -2.16
C SER A 223 0.35 -14.23 -3.10
N GLY A 224 -0.05 -15.32 -3.76
CA GLY A 224 -1.27 -15.36 -4.52
C GLY A 224 -1.75 -16.79 -4.74
N LYS A 225 -2.94 -16.91 -5.32
CA LYS A 225 -3.55 -18.17 -5.72
C LYS A 225 -4.27 -17.93 -7.03
N SER A 226 -4.14 -18.85 -7.98
CA SER A 226 -4.88 -18.79 -9.25
C SER A 226 -4.96 -20.17 -9.87
N GLN A 227 -6.10 -20.47 -10.51
CA GLN A 227 -6.26 -21.64 -11.39
C GLN A 227 -6.09 -21.24 -12.87
N GLN A 228 -5.85 -19.96 -13.16
CA GLN A 228 -5.58 -19.45 -14.51
C GLN A 228 -4.10 -19.61 -14.87
N HIS A 229 -3.61 -18.79 -15.80
CA HIS A 229 -2.19 -18.69 -16.14
C HIS A 229 -1.72 -17.24 -15.95
N SER A 230 -0.43 -17.08 -15.67
CA SER A 230 0.26 -15.79 -15.67
C SER A 230 -0.24 -14.76 -14.65
N VAL A 231 -0.91 -15.19 -13.57
CA VAL A 231 -1.22 -14.26 -12.47
C VAL A 231 0.07 -13.90 -11.74
N THR A 232 0.36 -12.61 -11.66
CA THR A 232 1.55 -12.09 -10.97
C THR A 232 1.18 -10.89 -10.12
N ALA A 233 1.99 -10.64 -9.09
CA ALA A 233 1.90 -9.42 -8.32
C ALA A 233 3.30 -8.92 -7.95
N THR A 234 3.44 -7.61 -7.88
CA THR A 234 4.63 -6.96 -7.33
C THR A 234 4.22 -6.19 -6.08
N ALA A 235 5.01 -6.35 -5.03
CA ALA A 235 4.95 -5.51 -3.84
C ALA A 235 6.25 -4.73 -3.69
N THR A 236 6.14 -3.52 -3.18
CA THR A 236 7.30 -2.68 -2.84
C THR A 236 7.29 -2.42 -1.34
N CYS A 237 8.45 -2.50 -0.72
CA CYS A 237 8.66 -2.26 0.70
C CYS A 237 9.49 -1.01 0.91
N THR A 238 9.20 -0.30 2.01
CA THR A 238 10.01 0.85 2.45
C THR A 238 10.05 0.99 3.96
N THR A 239 11.12 1.59 4.48
CA THR A 239 11.26 1.97 5.89
C THR A 239 10.62 3.32 6.22
N LYS A 240 10.21 4.09 5.20
CA LYS A 240 9.64 5.43 5.32
C LYS A 240 8.33 5.52 4.55
N ILE A 241 7.19 5.27 5.23
CA ILE A 241 5.86 5.57 4.69
C ILE A 241 5.22 6.73 5.41
#